data_AF-A0A7T1WV47-F1
#
_entry.id   AF-A0A7T1WV47-F1
#
_cell.length_a   1.000
_cell.length_b   1.000
_cell.length_c   1.000
_cell.angle_alpha   90.00
_cell.angle_beta   90.00
_cell.angle_gamma   90.00
#
_symmetry.space_group_name_H-M   'P 1'
#
loop_
_entity.id
_entity.type
_entity.pdbx_description
1 polymer ?
#
loop_
_entity_poly.entity_id
_entity_poly.type
_entity_poly.pdbx_seq_one_letter_code
_entity_poly.pdbx_strand_id
1 'polypeptide(L)'
;MDRKEKNPGDGRSLPAELYLLACDTEKERLTKRDVLGSVLRAAVLIELTDRGCLTDEDGRARTVGDRRTGDPLLDDALRGIAAEKRPRKWKTLVQRNRKQTFEAVERQLEKDRLIRIERRTWFPHIVVVKDAALAKRLHGEAVETLTGGRPVEQFTTRQAALTALAAVGGLPTVTSGKDRREHKERIKALTERAGEAGPALKKALQEMQIATATAIGAAASAGTQ
;
A
#
# COMPACT_ATOMS: atom_id res chain seq x y z
N MET A 1 -37.45 0.66 -7.96
CA MET A 1 -36.95 0.30 -6.61
C MET A 1 -35.44 0.26 -6.68
N ASP A 2 -34.90 1.45 -6.42
CA ASP A 2 -33.68 1.76 -5.68
C ASP A 2 -32.34 1.17 -6.10
N ARG A 3 -31.57 2.08 -6.72
CA ARG A 3 -30.11 2.12 -6.76
C ARG A 3 -29.54 1.74 -5.39
N LYS A 4 -28.92 0.56 -5.29
CA LYS A 4 -27.82 0.37 -4.34
C LYS A 4 -26.57 0.93 -4.99
N GLU A 5 -26.07 2.03 -4.43
CA GLU A 5 -24.78 2.63 -4.73
C GLU A 5 -23.68 1.56 -4.74
N LYS A 6 -23.32 1.11 -5.93
CA LYS A 6 -22.00 0.53 -6.14
C LYS A 6 -21.05 1.72 -6.25
N ASN A 7 -20.44 2.10 -5.12
CA ASN A 7 -19.07 2.58 -5.18
C ASN A 7 -18.16 1.54 -4.50
N PRO A 8 -17.88 0.40 -5.16
CA PRO A 8 -16.84 -0.51 -4.73
C PRO A 8 -15.53 -0.03 -5.37
N GLY A 9 -14.41 -0.05 -4.65
CA GLY A 9 -13.12 -0.10 -5.34
C GLY A 9 -13.21 -1.22 -6.38
N ASP A 10 -12.85 -0.95 -7.63
CA ASP A 10 -13.39 -1.58 -8.85
C ASP A 10 -13.00 -3.07 -9.06
N GLY A 11 -13.13 -3.92 -8.03
CA GLY A 11 -12.73 -5.33 -8.01
C GLY A 11 -11.23 -5.57 -7.79
N ARG A 12 -10.42 -4.52 -7.70
CA ARG A 12 -8.96 -4.63 -7.55
C ARG A 12 -8.53 -4.77 -6.09
N SER A 13 -7.41 -5.44 -5.88
CA SER A 13 -6.79 -5.55 -4.56
C SER A 13 -6.14 -4.22 -4.12
N LEU A 14 -6.03 -4.00 -2.81
CA LEU A 14 -5.34 -2.85 -2.21
C LEU A 14 -3.89 -2.68 -2.71
N PRO A 15 -3.03 -3.71 -2.82
CA PRO A 15 -1.69 -3.56 -3.40
C PRO A 15 -1.73 -3.17 -4.89
N ALA A 16 -2.74 -3.61 -5.66
CA ALA A 16 -2.89 -3.20 -7.05
C ALA A 16 -3.19 -1.69 -7.16
N GLU A 17 -4.11 -1.18 -6.36
CA GLU A 17 -4.40 0.26 -6.33
C GLU A 17 -3.25 1.09 -5.80
N LEU A 18 -2.54 0.62 -4.77
CA LEU A 18 -1.36 1.31 -4.25
C LEU A 18 -0.23 1.39 -5.30
N TYR A 19 -0.08 0.36 -6.14
CA TYR A 19 0.88 0.42 -7.25
C TYR A 19 0.46 1.47 -8.29
N LEU A 20 -0.82 1.49 -8.69
CA LEU A 20 -1.33 2.50 -9.62
C LEU A 20 -1.17 3.92 -9.06
N LEU A 21 -1.38 4.09 -7.76
CA LEU A 21 -1.16 5.33 -7.03
C LEU A 21 0.32 5.71 -6.92
N ALA A 22 1.25 4.77 -7.07
CA ALA A 22 2.68 5.07 -7.13
C ALA A 22 3.16 5.45 -8.54
N CYS A 23 2.33 5.23 -9.57
CA CYS A 23 2.64 5.61 -10.95
C CYS A 23 2.47 7.12 -11.16
N ASP A 24 3.52 7.74 -11.69
CA ASP A 24 3.51 9.07 -12.25
C ASP A 24 3.10 8.94 -13.72
N THR A 25 1.81 9.17 -14.00
CA THR A 25 1.21 8.94 -15.32
C THR A 25 1.68 9.94 -16.37
N GLU A 26 2.12 11.13 -15.96
CA GLU A 26 2.66 12.15 -16.87
C GLU A 26 4.08 11.80 -17.32
N LYS A 27 4.89 11.28 -16.39
CA LYS A 27 6.29 10.90 -16.68
C LYS A 27 6.45 9.41 -17.01
N GLU A 28 5.36 8.69 -17.16
CA GLU A 28 5.28 7.25 -17.44
C GLU A 28 6.30 6.43 -16.63
N ARG A 29 6.33 6.64 -15.31
CA ARG A 29 7.30 5.99 -14.43
C ARG A 29 6.72 5.65 -13.08
N LEU A 30 7.38 4.72 -12.40
CA LEU A 30 7.04 4.36 -11.02
C LEU A 30 7.86 5.20 -10.02
N THR A 31 7.21 5.72 -8.98
CA THR A 31 7.86 6.50 -7.93
C THR A 31 8.28 5.63 -6.74
N LYS A 32 9.31 6.05 -6.00
CA LYS A 32 9.75 5.43 -4.72
C LYS A 32 9.92 3.90 -4.77
N ARG A 33 10.50 3.37 -5.86
CA ARG A 33 10.71 1.93 -6.08
C ARG A 33 11.40 1.19 -4.93
N ASP A 34 12.33 1.86 -4.26
CA ASP A 34 13.09 1.37 -3.11
C ASP A 34 12.21 1.06 -1.89
N VAL A 35 11.18 1.87 -1.64
CA VAL A 35 10.23 1.70 -0.51
C VAL A 35 8.96 0.97 -0.95
N LEU A 36 8.59 1.04 -2.24
CA LEU A 36 7.30 0.57 -2.74
C LEU A 36 7.04 -0.91 -2.42
N GLY A 37 8.05 -1.78 -2.55
CA GLY A 37 7.88 -3.20 -2.22
C GLY A 37 7.44 -3.45 -0.77
N SER A 38 7.92 -2.63 0.18
CA SER A 38 7.55 -2.76 1.60
C SER A 38 6.12 -2.30 1.86
N VAL A 39 5.68 -1.18 1.25
CA VAL A 39 4.29 -0.71 1.41
C VAL A 39 3.29 -1.57 0.64
N LEU A 40 3.67 -2.14 -0.52
CA LEU A 40 2.87 -3.16 -1.21
C LEU A 40 2.74 -4.43 -0.35
N ARG A 41 3.82 -4.84 0.32
CA ARG A 41 3.76 -5.97 1.23
C ARG A 41 2.84 -5.69 2.42
N ALA A 42 2.88 -4.48 2.97
CA ALA A 42 1.96 -4.07 4.01
C ALA A 42 0.50 -4.03 3.51
N ALA A 43 0.25 -3.55 2.29
CA ALA A 43 -1.07 -3.57 1.64
C ALA A 43 -1.65 -5.00 1.56
N VAL A 44 -0.84 -5.97 1.10
CA VAL A 44 -1.23 -7.38 1.06
C VAL A 44 -1.64 -7.88 2.45
N LEU A 45 -0.88 -7.55 3.50
CA LEU A 45 -1.16 -8.00 4.86
C LEU A 45 -2.43 -7.35 5.43
N ILE A 46 -2.64 -6.04 5.19
CA ILE A 46 -3.86 -5.34 5.58
C ILE A 46 -5.07 -6.00 4.92
N GLU A 47 -5.02 -6.20 3.60
CA GLU A 47 -6.15 -6.77 2.87
C GLU A 47 -6.43 -8.23 3.22
N LEU A 48 -5.40 -9.05 3.44
CA LEU A 48 -5.61 -10.42 3.94
C LEU A 48 -6.28 -10.44 5.31
N THR A 49 -5.98 -9.45 6.16
CA THR A 49 -6.58 -9.34 7.48
C THR A 49 -8.02 -8.84 7.41
N ASP A 50 -8.29 -7.83 6.57
CA ASP A 50 -9.63 -7.32 6.28
C ASP A 50 -10.55 -8.41 5.69
N ARG A 51 -10.00 -9.28 4.84
CA ARG A 51 -10.69 -10.47 4.32
C ARG A 51 -10.79 -11.62 5.32
N GLY A 52 -10.33 -11.45 6.56
CA GLY A 52 -10.37 -12.45 7.64
C GLY A 52 -9.51 -13.69 7.37
N CYS A 53 -8.50 -13.59 6.50
CA CYS A 53 -7.56 -14.67 6.19
C CYS A 53 -6.37 -14.70 7.16
N LEU A 54 -6.08 -13.56 7.81
CA LEU A 54 -5.09 -13.43 8.87
C LEU A 54 -5.75 -12.89 10.14
N THR A 55 -5.21 -13.28 11.29
CA THR A 55 -5.52 -12.70 12.60
C THR A 55 -4.23 -12.36 13.34
N ASP A 56 -4.31 -11.40 14.25
CA ASP A 56 -3.27 -11.19 15.25
C ASP A 56 -3.44 -12.18 16.40
N GLU A 57 -2.37 -12.89 16.74
CA GLU A 57 -2.25 -13.68 17.95
C GLU A 57 -0.95 -13.27 18.64
N ASP A 58 -1.08 -12.55 19.76
CA ASP A 58 0.03 -12.04 20.57
C ASP A 58 1.09 -11.27 19.74
N GLY A 59 0.62 -10.39 18.85
CA GLY A 59 1.49 -9.58 17.99
C GLY A 59 2.12 -10.34 16.82
N ARG A 60 1.61 -11.54 16.50
CA ARG A 60 2.05 -12.37 15.38
C ARG A 60 0.88 -12.65 14.45
N ALA A 61 1.14 -12.63 13.14
CA ALA A 61 0.14 -13.01 12.18
C ALA A 61 -0.03 -14.53 12.14
N ARG A 62 -1.28 -14.99 12.22
CA ARG A 62 -1.69 -16.38 12.04
C ARG A 62 -2.71 -16.47 10.91
N THR A 63 -2.62 -17.52 10.11
CA THR A 63 -3.61 -17.83 9.07
C THR A 63 -4.88 -18.40 9.68
N VAL A 64 -6.04 -17.98 9.17
CA VAL A 64 -7.36 -18.41 9.63
C VAL A 64 -7.93 -19.43 8.64
N GLY A 65 -7.93 -20.71 9.03
CA GLY A 65 -8.47 -21.80 8.21
C GLY A 65 -7.76 -21.97 6.86
N ASP A 66 -8.49 -22.48 5.87
CA ASP A 66 -8.06 -22.71 4.48
C ASP A 66 -8.63 -21.67 3.50
N ARG A 67 -8.96 -20.48 4.02
CA ARG A 67 -9.60 -19.40 3.27
C ARG A 67 -8.84 -19.06 1.99
N ARG A 68 -9.61 -18.72 0.94
CA ARG A 68 -9.09 -18.20 -0.33
C ARG A 68 -9.72 -16.86 -0.61
N THR A 69 -8.94 -15.97 -1.18
CA THR A 69 -9.33 -14.60 -1.50
C THR A 69 -9.89 -14.47 -2.92
N GLY A 70 -9.58 -15.42 -3.81
CA GLY A 70 -9.88 -15.35 -5.23
C GLY A 70 -8.93 -14.44 -6.02
N ASP A 71 -8.04 -13.72 -5.34
CA ASP A 71 -6.96 -12.94 -5.94
C ASP A 71 -5.67 -13.76 -5.91
N PRO A 72 -5.03 -14.08 -7.05
CA PRO A 72 -3.85 -14.92 -7.09
C PRO A 72 -2.65 -14.39 -6.28
N LEU A 73 -2.43 -13.07 -6.25
CA LEU A 73 -1.34 -12.44 -5.50
C LEU A 73 -1.57 -12.61 -3.99
N LEU A 74 -2.79 -12.35 -3.52
CA LEU A 74 -3.14 -12.51 -2.12
C LEU A 74 -3.09 -13.99 -1.70
N ASP A 75 -3.57 -14.90 -2.55
CA ASP A 75 -3.56 -16.34 -2.29
C ASP A 75 -2.13 -16.92 -2.27
N ASP A 76 -1.24 -16.46 -3.13
CA ASP A 76 0.19 -16.80 -3.10
C ASP A 76 0.86 -16.32 -1.81
N ALA A 77 0.59 -15.07 -1.42
CA ALA A 77 1.08 -14.50 -0.17
C ALA A 77 0.57 -15.28 1.05
N LEU A 78 -0.71 -15.65 1.06
CA LEU A 78 -1.34 -16.42 2.13
C LEU A 78 -0.73 -17.82 2.24
N ARG A 79 -0.52 -18.52 1.11
CA ARG A 79 0.19 -19.81 1.08
C ARG A 79 1.61 -19.70 1.65
N GLY A 80 2.34 -18.66 1.27
CA GLY A 80 3.68 -18.42 1.79
C GLY A 80 3.71 -18.19 3.30
N ILE A 81 2.69 -17.53 3.86
CA ILE A 81 2.55 -17.33 5.30
C ILE A 81 2.13 -18.64 5.99
N ALA A 82 1.19 -19.39 5.42
CA ALA A 82 0.72 -20.68 5.95
C ALA A 82 1.84 -21.74 6.01
N ALA A 83 2.78 -21.69 5.08
CA ALA A 83 3.93 -22.60 5.03
C ALA A 83 5.00 -22.30 6.11
N GLU A 84 4.92 -21.18 6.82
CA GLU A 84 5.86 -20.86 7.90
C GLU A 84 5.63 -21.79 9.10
N LYS A 85 6.70 -22.46 9.56
CA LYS A 85 6.64 -23.40 10.70
C LYS A 85 6.06 -22.80 12.00
N ARG A 86 6.12 -21.48 12.18
CA ARG A 86 5.62 -20.78 13.36
C ARG A 86 5.11 -19.38 12.99
N PRO A 87 4.06 -18.86 13.66
CA PRO A 87 3.57 -17.48 13.47
C PRO A 87 4.69 -16.44 13.57
N ARG A 88 4.64 -15.45 12.68
CA ARG A 88 5.68 -14.42 12.55
C ARG A 88 5.16 -13.06 13.01
N LYS A 89 6.05 -12.24 13.56
CA LYS A 89 5.76 -10.85 13.87
C LYS A 89 5.39 -10.11 12.57
N TRP A 90 4.41 -9.21 12.63
CA TRP A 90 3.96 -8.43 11.47
C TRP A 90 5.09 -7.68 10.78
N LYS A 91 5.95 -7.00 11.55
CA LYS A 91 7.15 -6.33 11.03
C LYS A 91 8.01 -7.26 10.16
N THR A 92 8.24 -8.48 10.62
CA THR A 92 9.02 -9.48 9.88
C THR A 92 8.34 -9.85 8.57
N LEU A 93 7.01 -10.00 8.57
CA LEU A 93 6.25 -10.31 7.36
C LEU A 93 6.20 -9.17 6.35
N VAL A 94 6.19 -7.92 6.82
CA VAL A 94 6.29 -6.71 5.98
C VAL A 94 7.66 -6.61 5.32
N GLN A 95 8.72 -6.91 6.06
CA GLN A 95 10.09 -6.81 5.55
C GLN A 95 10.46 -7.97 4.61
N ARG A 96 9.92 -9.16 4.86
CA ARG A 96 10.12 -10.35 4.02
C ARG A 96 9.30 -10.26 2.75
N ASN A 97 9.81 -10.90 1.70
CA ASN A 97 9.13 -11.05 0.42
C ASN A 97 8.70 -9.73 -0.27
N ARG A 98 9.25 -8.58 0.15
CA ARG A 98 8.91 -7.26 -0.41
C ARG A 98 9.23 -7.16 -1.91
N LYS A 99 10.36 -7.73 -2.35
CA LYS A 99 10.74 -7.79 -3.77
C LYS A 99 9.81 -8.71 -4.56
N GLN A 100 9.57 -9.91 -4.03
CA GLN A 100 8.67 -10.89 -4.64
C GLN A 100 7.24 -10.37 -4.75
N THR A 101 6.77 -9.64 -3.73
CA THR A 101 5.45 -9.00 -3.72
C THR A 101 5.38 -7.90 -4.78
N PHE A 102 6.39 -7.03 -4.85
CA PHE A 102 6.48 -6.00 -5.88
C PHE A 102 6.40 -6.62 -7.29
N GLU A 103 7.21 -7.63 -7.58
CA GLU A 103 7.23 -8.29 -8.88
C GLU A 103 5.92 -9.02 -9.18
N ALA A 104 5.26 -9.60 -8.16
CA ALA A 104 3.97 -10.26 -8.32
C ALA A 104 2.86 -9.26 -8.65
N VAL A 105 2.86 -8.08 -8.02
CA VAL A 105 1.93 -6.98 -8.35
C VAL A 105 2.15 -6.51 -9.79
N GLU A 106 3.41 -6.28 -10.21
CA GLU A 106 3.71 -5.91 -11.60
C GLU A 106 3.19 -6.97 -12.59
N ARG A 107 3.47 -8.26 -12.32
CA ARG A 107 3.00 -9.36 -13.17
C ARG A 107 1.47 -9.43 -13.27
N GLN A 108 0.77 -9.28 -12.14
CA GLN A 108 -0.69 -9.30 -12.13
C GLN A 108 -1.26 -8.12 -12.91
N LEU A 109 -0.77 -6.90 -12.68
CA LEU A 109 -1.24 -5.70 -13.38
C LEU A 109 -0.94 -5.73 -14.89
N GLU A 110 0.21 -6.27 -15.30
CA GLU A 110 0.52 -6.50 -16.73
C GLU A 110 -0.43 -7.56 -17.34
N LYS A 111 -0.66 -8.67 -16.62
CA LYS A 111 -1.58 -9.75 -17.06
C LYS A 111 -3.01 -9.23 -17.22
N ASP A 112 -3.46 -8.42 -16.27
CA ASP A 112 -4.81 -7.82 -16.26
C ASP A 112 -4.89 -6.60 -17.21
N ARG A 113 -3.82 -6.30 -17.94
CA ARG A 113 -3.70 -5.19 -18.90
C ARG A 113 -4.01 -3.82 -18.29
N LEU A 114 -3.72 -3.65 -17.00
CA LEU A 114 -3.86 -2.37 -16.30
C LEU A 114 -2.62 -1.49 -16.48
N ILE A 115 -1.45 -2.12 -16.67
CA ILE A 115 -0.20 -1.42 -16.98
C ILE A 115 0.52 -2.08 -18.17
N ARG A 116 1.46 -1.34 -18.77
CA ARG A 116 2.51 -1.87 -19.65
C ARG A 116 3.86 -1.42 -19.11
N ILE A 117 4.79 -2.35 -18.92
CA ILE A 117 6.15 -2.04 -18.50
C ILE A 117 7.12 -2.27 -19.66
N GLU A 118 7.73 -1.19 -20.14
CA GLU A 118 8.89 -1.27 -21.02
C GLU A 118 10.16 -1.37 -20.16
N ARG A 119 10.75 -2.56 -20.15
CA ARG A 119 11.97 -2.85 -19.38
C ARG A 119 13.17 -2.36 -20.16
N ARG A 120 13.94 -1.45 -19.57
CA ARG A 120 15.14 -0.85 -20.18
C ARG A 120 16.34 -1.21 -19.33
N THR A 121 17.45 -1.56 -19.97
CA THR A 121 18.64 -2.05 -19.26
C THR A 121 19.36 -0.88 -18.57
N TRP A 122 19.67 0.21 -19.31
CA TRP A 122 20.46 1.36 -18.81
C TRP A 122 19.65 2.62 -18.49
N PHE A 123 18.33 2.53 -18.54
CA PHE A 123 17.42 3.64 -18.24
C PHE A 123 16.32 3.16 -17.28
N PRO A 124 15.68 4.06 -16.54
CA PRO A 124 14.48 3.72 -15.78
C PRO A 124 13.44 3.04 -16.69
N HIS A 125 12.74 2.05 -16.15
CA HIS A 125 11.64 1.39 -16.85
C HIS A 125 10.53 2.41 -17.12
N ILE A 126 9.91 2.30 -18.30
CA ILE A 126 8.72 3.07 -18.64
C ILE A 126 7.52 2.27 -18.16
N VAL A 127 6.68 2.88 -17.33
CA VAL A 127 5.47 2.27 -16.77
C VAL A 127 4.27 3.08 -17.22
N VAL A 128 3.53 2.52 -18.18
CA VAL A 128 2.33 3.16 -18.74
C VAL A 128 1.10 2.57 -18.08
N VAL A 129 0.33 3.39 -17.39
CA VAL A 129 -0.99 3.01 -16.87
C VAL A 129 -2.00 3.09 -18.02
N LYS A 130 -2.76 2.02 -18.26
CA LYS A 130 -3.70 1.95 -19.38
C LYS A 130 -4.94 2.80 -19.18
N ASP A 131 -5.42 2.87 -17.94
CA ASP A 131 -6.51 3.76 -17.54
C ASP A 131 -5.95 4.91 -16.68
N ALA A 132 -5.54 5.99 -17.34
CA ALA A 132 -5.03 7.18 -16.66
C ALA A 132 -6.12 7.90 -15.85
N ALA A 133 -7.40 7.78 -16.25
CA ALA A 133 -8.51 8.39 -15.53
C ALA A 133 -8.71 7.72 -14.16
N LEU A 134 -8.59 6.39 -14.12
CA LEU A 134 -8.58 5.64 -12.87
C LEU A 134 -7.44 6.07 -11.95
N ALA A 135 -6.20 6.12 -12.47
CA ALA A 135 -5.06 6.53 -11.64
C ALA A 135 -5.28 7.95 -11.09
N LYS A 136 -5.74 8.88 -11.93
CA LYS A 136 -6.06 10.26 -11.51
C LYS A 136 -7.15 10.31 -10.45
N ARG A 137 -8.18 9.45 -10.54
CA ARG A 137 -9.22 9.34 -9.52
C ARG A 137 -8.66 8.84 -8.20
N LEU A 138 -7.86 7.77 -8.21
CA LEU A 138 -7.19 7.26 -7.01
C LEU A 138 -6.28 8.33 -6.36
N HIS A 139 -5.53 9.08 -7.18
CA HIS A 139 -4.73 10.22 -6.71
C HIS A 139 -5.60 11.28 -6.04
N GLY A 140 -6.67 11.72 -6.70
CA GLY A 140 -7.58 12.73 -6.15
C GLY A 140 -8.23 12.28 -4.83
N GLU A 141 -8.69 11.03 -4.77
CA GLU A 141 -9.28 10.45 -3.55
C GLU A 141 -8.26 10.35 -2.41
N ALA A 142 -7.01 9.93 -2.70
CA ALA A 142 -5.97 9.82 -1.69
C ALA A 142 -5.52 11.21 -1.18
N VAL A 143 -5.40 12.20 -2.07
CA VAL A 143 -5.09 13.58 -1.69
C VAL A 143 -6.22 14.17 -0.85
N GLU A 144 -7.48 14.05 -1.26
CA GLU A 144 -8.63 14.52 -0.48
C GLU A 144 -8.72 13.80 0.88
N THR A 145 -8.43 12.50 0.92
CA THR A 145 -8.38 11.75 2.19
C THR A 145 -7.27 12.28 3.09
N LEU A 146 -6.12 12.68 2.54
CA LEU A 146 -4.99 13.18 3.32
C LEU A 146 -5.14 14.64 3.77
N THR A 147 -5.63 15.53 2.90
CA THR A 147 -5.61 16.99 3.15
C THR A 147 -6.99 17.60 3.34
N GLY A 148 -8.05 16.88 2.99
CA GLY A 148 -9.43 17.35 3.09
C GLY A 148 -9.94 17.50 4.53
N GLY A 149 -10.98 18.32 4.69
CA GLY A 149 -11.57 18.64 6.00
C GLY A 149 -12.50 17.55 6.57
N ARG A 150 -12.85 16.53 5.77
CA ARG A 150 -13.72 15.43 6.20
C ARG A 150 -13.06 14.62 7.34
N PRO A 151 -13.79 14.26 8.43
CA PRO A 151 -13.27 13.40 9.49
C PRO A 151 -12.81 12.02 9.00
N VAL A 152 -11.79 11.44 9.64
CA VAL A 152 -11.17 10.16 9.22
C VAL A 152 -12.16 9.00 9.27
N GLU A 153 -13.09 9.03 10.22
CA GLU A 153 -14.11 8.02 10.47
C GLU A 153 -15.12 7.91 9.33
N GLN A 154 -15.28 8.98 8.54
CA GLN A 154 -16.17 9.01 7.38
C GLN A 154 -15.55 8.36 6.14
N PHE A 155 -14.25 8.07 6.15
CA PHE A 155 -13.62 7.30 5.07
C PHE A 155 -13.74 5.80 5.34
N THR A 156 -13.82 5.04 4.26
CA THR A 156 -13.76 3.58 4.34
C THR A 156 -12.38 3.13 4.86
N THR A 157 -12.33 1.97 5.52
CA THR A 157 -11.06 1.36 5.98
C THR A 157 -10.07 1.21 4.82
N ARG A 158 -10.56 0.91 3.62
CA ARG A 158 -9.76 0.78 2.40
C ARG A 158 -9.17 2.10 1.93
N GLN A 159 -9.95 3.19 1.89
CA GLN A 159 -9.44 4.53 1.55
C GLN A 159 -8.42 5.02 2.58
N ALA A 160 -8.68 4.76 3.87
CA ALA A 160 -7.75 5.08 4.94
C ALA A 160 -6.44 4.30 4.80
N ALA A 161 -6.50 2.99 4.51
CA ALA A 161 -5.33 2.15 4.29
C ALA A 161 -4.52 2.59 3.07
N LEU A 162 -5.17 2.84 1.93
CA LEU A 162 -4.51 3.30 0.71
C LEU A 162 -3.74 4.61 0.97
N THR A 163 -4.40 5.58 1.59
CA THR A 163 -3.82 6.90 1.89
C THR A 163 -2.71 6.82 2.94
N ALA A 164 -2.92 6.04 4.01
CA ALA A 164 -1.91 5.83 5.05
C ALA A 164 -0.65 5.18 4.47
N LEU A 165 -0.79 4.13 3.65
CA LEU A 165 0.34 3.45 3.01
C LEU A 165 1.09 4.37 2.04
N ALA A 166 0.38 5.17 1.25
CA ALA A 166 0.99 6.18 0.38
C ALA A 166 1.78 7.22 1.20
N ALA A 167 1.22 7.67 2.32
CA ALA A 167 1.88 8.63 3.20
C ALA A 167 3.10 8.03 3.92
N VAL A 168 2.99 6.80 4.43
CA VAL A 168 4.08 6.05 5.09
C VAL A 168 5.22 5.76 4.09
N GLY A 169 4.89 5.43 2.84
CA GLY A 169 5.85 5.24 1.75
C GLY A 169 6.43 6.54 1.20
N GLY A 170 5.88 7.68 1.59
CA GLY A 170 6.27 8.99 1.08
C GLY A 170 6.10 9.11 -0.43
N LEU A 171 5.00 8.56 -0.97
CA LEU A 171 4.71 8.58 -2.40
C LEU A 171 4.46 10.02 -2.85
N PRO A 172 5.31 10.58 -3.73
CA PRO A 172 5.25 12.00 -4.11
C PRO A 172 4.02 12.35 -4.93
N THR A 173 3.30 11.36 -5.43
CA THR A 173 2.02 11.50 -6.14
C THR A 173 0.86 11.86 -5.21
N VAL A 174 0.98 11.57 -3.92
CA VAL A 174 -0.08 11.80 -2.92
C VAL A 174 0.37 12.77 -1.84
N THR A 175 1.65 12.74 -1.47
CA THR A 175 2.15 13.52 -0.34
C THR A 175 3.55 14.08 -0.57
N SER A 176 3.74 15.33 -0.19
CA SER A 176 5.03 15.97 -0.08
C SER A 176 5.67 15.76 1.30
N GLY A 177 6.94 16.12 1.44
CA GLY A 177 7.58 16.16 2.76
C GLY A 177 6.93 17.17 3.72
N LYS A 178 6.38 18.26 3.19
CA LYS A 178 5.64 19.27 3.94
C LYS A 178 4.30 18.70 4.42
N ASP A 179 3.55 18.07 3.52
CA ASP A 179 2.22 17.51 3.82
C ASP A 179 2.32 16.45 4.91
N ARG A 180 3.37 15.61 4.92
CA ARG A 180 3.57 14.64 5.99
C ARG A 180 3.83 15.26 7.36
N ARG A 181 4.42 16.46 7.40
CA ARG A 181 4.66 17.21 8.65
C ARG A 181 3.37 17.89 9.10
N GLU A 182 2.70 18.56 8.17
CA GLU A 182 1.46 19.31 8.39
C GLU A 182 0.30 18.39 8.80
N HIS A 183 0.16 17.23 8.17
CA HIS A 183 -0.91 16.27 8.40
C HIS A 183 -0.46 15.05 9.22
N LYS A 184 0.56 15.19 10.07
CA LYS A 184 1.11 14.06 10.85
C LYS A 184 0.05 13.34 11.69
N GLU A 185 -0.79 14.09 12.41
CA GLU A 185 -1.86 13.50 13.24
C GLU A 185 -2.94 12.83 12.39
N ARG A 186 -3.25 13.40 11.22
CA ARG A 186 -4.19 12.79 10.29
C ARG A 186 -3.65 11.50 9.68
N ILE A 187 -2.36 11.44 9.32
CA ILE A 187 -1.70 10.20 8.88
C ILE A 187 -1.74 9.14 9.98
N LYS A 188 -1.53 9.54 11.24
CA LYS A 188 -1.65 8.63 12.39
C LYS A 188 -3.07 8.08 12.52
N ALA A 189 -4.08 8.93 12.44
CA ALA A 189 -5.49 8.52 12.49
C ALA A 189 -5.87 7.59 11.30
N LEU A 190 -5.41 7.89 10.08
CA LEU A 190 -5.59 7.02 8.92
C LEU A 190 -4.89 5.67 9.09
N THR A 191 -3.70 5.65 9.69
CA THR A 191 -2.96 4.42 10.03
C THR A 191 -3.67 3.62 11.11
N GLU A 192 -4.34 4.30 12.05
CA GLU A 192 -5.16 3.69 13.10
C GLU A 192 -6.38 3.01 12.49
N ARG A 193 -7.09 3.71 11.61
CA ARG A 193 -8.24 3.15 10.89
C ARG A 193 -7.85 2.00 9.97
N ALA A 194 -6.73 2.12 9.25
CA ALA A 194 -6.17 1.02 8.47
C ALA A 194 -5.74 -0.18 9.32
N GLY A 195 -5.34 0.09 10.57
CA GLY A 195 -4.87 -0.87 11.56
C GLY A 195 -5.97 -1.46 12.44
N GLU A 196 -7.25 -1.16 12.20
CA GLU A 196 -8.39 -1.87 12.83
C GLU A 196 -8.30 -3.39 12.56
N ALA A 197 -7.60 -3.78 11.51
CA ALA A 197 -7.17 -5.14 11.19
C ALA A 197 -6.28 -5.80 12.28
N GLY A 198 -5.47 -5.04 13.04
CA GLY A 198 -4.62 -5.61 14.09
C GLY A 198 -3.63 -4.60 14.71
N PRO A 199 -3.55 -4.47 16.05
CA PRO A 199 -2.68 -3.51 16.73
C PRO A 199 -1.18 -3.66 16.40
N ALA A 200 -0.71 -4.86 16.11
CA ALA A 200 0.69 -5.10 15.76
C ALA A 200 1.01 -4.79 14.28
N LEU A 201 0.03 -4.87 13.38
CA LEU A 201 0.16 -4.37 12.01
C LEU A 201 0.23 -2.84 12.01
N LYS A 202 -0.60 -2.17 12.83
CA LYS A 202 -0.49 -0.72 13.11
C LYS A 202 0.92 -0.34 13.55
N LYS A 203 1.49 -1.05 14.54
CA LYS A 203 2.86 -0.79 15.02
C LYS A 203 3.90 -0.95 13.90
N ALA A 204 3.77 -1.97 13.06
CA ALA A 204 4.68 -2.18 11.93
C ALA A 204 4.63 -1.01 10.93
N LEU A 205 3.44 -0.47 10.65
CA LEU A 205 3.27 0.71 9.77
C LEU A 205 3.89 1.98 10.39
N GLN A 206 3.69 2.19 11.69
CA GLN A 206 4.28 3.33 12.41
C GLN A 206 5.81 3.26 12.40
N GLU A 207 6.39 2.07 12.63
CA GLU A 207 7.84 1.88 12.55
C GLU A 207 8.38 2.11 11.14
N MET A 208 7.66 1.72 10.08
CA MET A 208 8.01 2.06 8.70
C MET A 208 7.99 3.56 8.48
N GLN A 209 6.98 4.27 8.99
CA GLN A 209 6.87 5.73 8.86
C GLN A 209 8.08 6.43 9.48
N ILE A 210 8.50 5.99 10.67
CA ILE A 210 9.68 6.51 11.37
C ILE A 210 10.94 6.26 10.53
N ALA A 211 11.12 5.03 10.01
CA ALA A 211 12.28 4.69 9.18
C ALA A 211 12.34 5.49 7.87
N THR A 212 11.19 5.74 7.22
CA THR A 212 11.13 6.60 6.03
C THR A 212 11.45 8.05 6.36
N ALA A 213 11.01 8.55 7.52
CA ALA A 213 11.29 9.91 7.95
C ALA A 213 12.78 10.14 8.25
N THR A 214 13.46 9.18 8.89
CA THR A 214 14.90 9.28 9.20
C THR A 214 15.77 9.20 7.94
N ALA A 215 15.41 8.35 6.97
CA ALA A 215 16.12 8.25 5.70
C ALA A 215 16.07 9.56 4.89
N ILE A 216 14.94 10.27 4.91
CA ILE A 216 14.78 11.57 4.25
C ILE A 216 15.57 12.68 4.97
N GLY A 217 15.59 12.65 6.30
CA GLY A 217 16.40 13.58 7.10
C GLY A 217 17.89 13.46 6.81
N ALA A 218 18.41 12.23 6.73
CA ALA A 218 19.81 11.96 6.41
C ALA A 218 20.20 12.40 4.99
N ALA A 219 19.31 12.19 4.00
CA ALA A 219 19.54 12.64 2.62
C ALA A 219 19.53 14.17 2.48
N ALA A 220 18.68 14.87 3.25
CA ALA A 220 18.64 16.34 3.25
C ALA A 220 19.91 16.95 3.88
N SER A 221 20.47 16.34 4.92
CA SER A 221 21.71 16.81 5.57
C SER A 221 22.99 16.51 4.76
N ALA A 222 22.95 15.52 3.87
CA ALA A 222 24.09 15.17 3.01
C ALA A 222 24.20 16.04 1.76
N GLY A 223 23.14 16.75 1.36
CA GLY A 223 23.13 17.68 0.23
C GLY A 223 23.46 19.13 0.60
N THR A 224 23.87 19.40 1.84
CA THR A 224 24.24 20.74 2.35
C THR A 224 25.68 20.79 2.85
N GLN A 225 26.52 19.82 2.47
CA GLN A 225 27.96 19.81 2.73
C GLN A 225 28.75 19.92 1.43
#